data_AF-A0A0G0IFY2-F1
#
_entry.id   AF-A0A0G0IFY2-F1
#
_cell.length_a   1.000
_cell.length_b   1.000
_cell.length_c   1.000
_cell.angle_alpha   90.00
_cell.angle_beta   90.00
_cell.angle_gamma   90.00
#
_symmetry.space_group_name_H-M   'P 1'
#
loop_
_entity.id
_entity.type
_entity.pdbx_description
1 polymer ?
#
loop_
_entity_poly.entity_id
_entity_poly.type
_entity_poly.pdbx_seq_one_letter_code
_entity_poly.pdbx_strand_id
1 'polypeptide(L)'
;MKESVLISLLIWIIAINLGKIWPISKGEIYYRNLQKWYLLVNKGEWERAKRIEKKLEITDIENYNKKNKSEELEKRLLTLETKKMKNADDWMETAVLFYRLGKREDAFEAIKNAYMLDPIREDISKIYFTYQSSLLHPQQLP
;
A
#
# COMPACT_ATOMS: atom_id res chain seq x y z
N MET A 1 -20.67 -7.65 50.22
CA MET A 1 -19.91 -6.70 49.37
C MET A 1 -18.59 -7.23 48.81
N LYS A 2 -18.07 -8.41 49.20
CA LYS A 2 -16.77 -8.91 48.71
C LYS A 2 -16.88 -9.92 47.55
N GLU A 3 -17.98 -10.68 47.47
CA GLU A 3 -18.13 -11.75 46.46
C GLU A 3 -18.47 -11.22 45.06
N SER A 4 -19.29 -10.17 44.94
CA SER A 4 -19.65 -9.57 43.66
C SER A 4 -18.46 -8.89 42.95
N VAL A 5 -17.52 -8.35 43.72
CA VAL A 5 -16.30 -7.72 43.20
C VAL A 5 -15.34 -8.77 42.64
N LEU A 6 -15.20 -9.92 43.31
CA LEU A 6 -14.38 -11.05 42.85
C LEU A 6 -14.90 -11.67 41.55
N ILE A 7 -16.23 -11.82 41.43
CA ILE A 7 -16.86 -12.36 40.21
C ILE A 7 -16.66 -11.39 39.03
N SER A 8 -16.79 -10.08 39.25
CA SER A 8 -16.53 -9.06 38.23
C SER A 8 -15.08 -9.07 37.74
N LEU A 9 -14.12 -9.25 38.65
CA LEU A 9 -12.70 -9.34 38.34
C LEU A 9 -12.36 -10.59 37.52
N LEU A 10 -12.99 -11.73 37.85
CA LEU A 10 -12.85 -12.98 37.09
C LEU A 10 -13.41 -12.85 35.67
N ILE A 11 -14.57 -12.21 35.49
CA ILE A 11 -15.14 -11.95 34.17
C ILE A 11 -14.20 -11.06 33.33
N TRP A 12 -13.60 -10.04 33.95
CA TRP A 12 -12.62 -9.18 33.27
C TRP A 12 -11.34 -9.92 32.87
N ILE A 13 -10.82 -10.80 33.72
CA ILE A 13 -9.64 -11.62 33.41
C ILE A 13 -9.95 -12.60 32.26
N ILE A 14 -11.13 -13.21 32.27
CA ILE A 14 -11.59 -14.10 31.20
C ILE A 14 -11.76 -13.31 29.89
N ALA A 15 -12.36 -12.13 29.93
CA ALA A 15 -12.51 -11.27 28.75
C ALA A 15 -11.16 -10.80 28.17
N ILE A 16 -10.19 -10.43 29.03
CA ILE A 16 -8.83 -10.06 28.60
C ILE A 16 -8.11 -11.25 27.96
N ASN A 17 -8.28 -12.47 28.51
CA ASN A 17 -7.68 -13.65 27.93
C ASN A 17 -8.37 -14.09 26.62
N LEU A 18 -9.69 -13.99 26.51
CA LEU A 18 -10.42 -14.35 25.28
C LEU A 18 -10.07 -13.43 24.10
N GLY A 19 -9.82 -12.14 24.35
CA GLY A 19 -9.37 -11.20 23.31
C GLY A 19 -8.00 -11.54 22.70
N LYS A 20 -7.16 -12.33 23.41
CA LYS A 20 -5.83 -12.77 22.93
C LYS A 20 -5.85 -14.10 22.16
N ILE A 21 -6.98 -14.83 22.16
CA ILE A 21 -7.03 -16.22 21.66
C ILE A 21 -7.78 -16.31 20.31
N TRP A 22 -8.26 -15.21 19.73
CA TRP A 22 -8.94 -15.31 18.44
C TRP A 22 -7.94 -15.72 17.34
N PRO A 23 -8.07 -16.93 16.76
CA PRO A 23 -7.15 -17.38 15.73
C PRO A 23 -7.38 -16.50 14.50
N ILE A 24 -6.31 -15.87 14.02
CA ILE A 24 -6.32 -15.14 12.75
C ILE A 24 -6.84 -16.11 11.69
N SER A 25 -7.89 -15.71 10.97
CA SER A 25 -8.50 -16.57 9.98
C SER A 25 -7.50 -16.90 8.86
N LYS A 26 -7.69 -18.03 8.17
CA LYS A 26 -6.85 -18.37 7.00
C LYS A 26 -6.84 -17.24 5.95
N GLY A 27 -7.99 -16.58 5.76
CA GLY A 27 -8.13 -15.43 4.86
C GLY A 27 -7.34 -14.20 5.31
N GLU A 28 -7.34 -13.87 6.60
CA GLU A 28 -6.54 -12.76 7.13
C GLU A 28 -5.03 -13.03 7.02
N ILE A 29 -4.61 -14.27 7.30
CA ILE A 29 -3.20 -14.67 7.10
C ILE A 29 -2.81 -14.53 5.63
N TYR A 30 -3.68 -15.00 4.72
CA TYR A 30 -3.50 -14.88 3.28
C TYR A 30 -3.35 -13.42 2.86
N TYR A 31 -4.32 -12.59 3.20
CA TYR A 31 -4.33 -11.17 2.85
C TYR A 31 -3.08 -10.45 3.38
N ARG A 32 -2.65 -10.73 4.61
CA ARG A 32 -1.43 -10.16 5.17
C ARG A 32 -0.18 -10.59 4.39
N ASN A 33 -0.09 -11.86 4.00
CA ASN A 33 1.03 -12.33 3.16
C ASN A 33 1.00 -11.65 1.78
N LEU A 34 -0.19 -11.47 1.20
CA LEU A 34 -0.37 -10.83 -0.10
C LEU A 34 0.05 -9.35 -0.06
N GLN A 35 -0.39 -8.60 0.95
CA GLN A 35 0.03 -7.20 1.17
C GLN A 35 1.55 -7.10 1.39
N LYS A 36 2.12 -8.01 2.17
CA LYS A 36 3.58 -8.05 2.37
C LYS A 36 4.32 -8.35 1.08
N TRP A 37 3.79 -9.28 0.26
CA TRP A 37 4.37 -9.58 -1.05
C TRP A 37 4.32 -8.37 -1.97
N TYR A 38 3.18 -7.68 -2.09
CA TYR A 38 3.05 -6.44 -2.85
C TYR A 38 4.03 -5.36 -2.40
N LEU A 39 4.25 -5.18 -1.10
CA LEU A 39 5.24 -4.23 -0.59
C LEU A 39 6.66 -4.57 -1.06
N LEU A 40 7.05 -5.85 -0.99
CA LEU A 40 8.40 -6.28 -1.36
C LEU A 40 8.66 -6.12 -2.86
N VAL A 41 7.71 -6.52 -3.72
CA VAL A 41 7.86 -6.37 -5.17
C VAL A 41 7.91 -4.90 -5.59
N ASN A 42 7.13 -4.02 -4.96
CA ASN A 42 7.17 -2.57 -5.24
C ASN A 42 8.48 -1.91 -4.78
N LYS A 43 9.20 -2.51 -3.84
CA LYS A 43 10.55 -2.10 -3.43
C LYS A 43 11.67 -2.72 -4.28
N GLY A 44 11.35 -3.64 -5.19
CA GLY A 44 12.33 -4.42 -5.94
C GLY A 44 13.02 -5.52 -5.11
N GLU A 45 12.51 -5.83 -3.92
CA GLU A 45 13.06 -6.88 -3.04
C GLU A 45 12.60 -8.30 -3.46
N TRP A 46 12.84 -8.66 -4.73
CA TRP A 46 12.33 -9.89 -5.36
C TRP A 46 12.73 -11.17 -4.62
N GLU A 47 13.96 -11.24 -4.12
CA GLU A 47 14.43 -12.39 -3.32
C GLU A 47 13.62 -12.58 -2.03
N ARG A 48 13.20 -11.48 -1.40
CA ARG A 48 12.34 -11.55 -0.21
C ARG A 48 10.90 -11.87 -0.59
N ALA A 49 10.40 -11.31 -1.69
CA ALA A 49 9.06 -11.57 -2.20
C ALA A 49 8.88 -13.07 -2.54
N LYS A 50 9.85 -13.67 -3.23
CA LYS A 50 9.85 -15.08 -3.65
C LYS A 50 9.68 -16.06 -2.49
N ARG A 51 10.18 -15.73 -1.29
CA ARG A 51 10.01 -16.56 -0.08
C ARG A 51 8.56 -16.61 0.43
N ILE A 52 7.75 -15.62 0.08
CA ILE A 52 6.35 -15.49 0.48
C ILE A 52 5.41 -16.11 -0.55
N GLU A 53 5.81 -16.19 -1.82
CA GLU A 53 4.99 -16.72 -2.92
C GLU A 53 4.43 -18.12 -2.65
N LYS A 54 5.19 -18.99 -1.98
CA LYS A 54 4.72 -20.32 -1.55
C LYS A 54 3.50 -20.31 -0.60
N LYS A 55 3.11 -19.14 -0.09
CA LYS A 55 1.96 -18.91 0.79
C LYS A 55 0.82 -18.19 0.10
N LEU A 56 0.92 -17.97 -1.22
CA LEU A 56 -0.01 -17.21 -2.04
C LEU A 56 -0.55 -18.07 -3.18
N GLU A 57 -1.69 -17.66 -3.72
CA GLU A 57 -2.21 -18.25 -4.95
C GLU A 57 -1.37 -17.77 -6.14
N ILE A 58 -0.99 -18.71 -7.01
CA ILE A 58 -0.17 -18.39 -8.20
C ILE A 58 -0.87 -17.39 -9.12
N THR A 59 -2.20 -17.43 -9.19
CA THR A 59 -3.01 -16.53 -10.00
C THR A 59 -2.86 -15.07 -9.57
N ASP A 60 -2.70 -14.77 -8.29
CA ASP A 60 -2.48 -13.40 -7.80
C ASP A 60 -1.11 -12.86 -8.22
N ILE A 61 -0.09 -13.73 -8.21
CA ILE A 61 1.27 -13.41 -8.66
C ILE A 61 1.27 -13.17 -10.18
N GLU A 62 0.65 -14.07 -10.95
CA GLU A 62 0.53 -13.96 -12.41
C GLU A 62 -0.26 -12.71 -12.81
N ASN A 63 -1.37 -12.44 -12.14
CA ASN A 63 -2.17 -11.24 -12.37
C ASN A 63 -1.39 -9.98 -12.06
N TYR A 64 -0.63 -9.95 -10.96
CA TYR A 64 0.24 -8.83 -10.65
C TYR A 64 1.30 -8.65 -11.72
N ASN A 65 2.02 -9.70 -12.09
CA ASN A 65 3.10 -9.63 -13.08
C ASN A 65 2.56 -9.15 -14.43
N LYS A 66 1.42 -9.68 -14.89
CA LYS A 66 0.75 -9.24 -16.12
C LYS A 66 0.42 -7.75 -16.08
N LYS A 67 -0.16 -7.25 -14.97
CA LYS A 67 -0.54 -5.83 -14.81
C LYS A 67 0.64 -4.87 -14.62
N ASN A 68 1.82 -5.39 -14.28
CA ASN A 68 3.03 -4.60 -14.02
C ASN A 68 4.10 -4.75 -15.10
N LYS A 69 3.80 -5.41 -16.23
CA LYS A 69 4.65 -5.33 -17.42
C LYS A 69 4.68 -3.89 -17.92
N SER A 70 5.85 -3.42 -18.36
CA SER A 70 6.04 -2.04 -18.84
C SER A 70 5.02 -1.64 -19.90
N GLU A 71 4.75 -2.53 -20.86
CA GLU A 71 3.76 -2.32 -21.94
C GLU A 71 2.34 -2.04 -21.40
N GLU A 72 1.91 -2.78 -20.38
CA GLU A 72 0.58 -2.60 -19.78
C GLU A 72 0.52 -1.32 -18.93
N LEU A 73 1.61 -0.99 -18.24
CA LEU A 73 1.74 0.27 -17.50
C LEU A 73 1.67 1.48 -18.44
N GLU A 74 2.40 1.43 -19.56
CA GLU A 74 2.39 2.49 -20.59
C GLU A 74 1.01 2.65 -21.23
N LYS A 75 0.32 1.54 -21.53
CA LYS A 75 -1.04 1.58 -22.06
C LYS A 75 -2.03 2.26 -21.11
N ARG A 76 -1.95 1.95 -19.81
CA ARG A 76 -2.76 2.61 -18.78
C ARG A 76 -2.42 4.09 -18.65
N LEU A 77 -1.13 4.42 -18.71
CA LEU A 77 -0.66 5.80 -18.65
C LEU A 77 -1.21 6.61 -19.82
N LEU A 78 -1.14 6.10 -21.05
CA LEU A 78 -1.70 6.74 -22.24
C LEU A 78 -3.22 7.00 -22.10
N THR A 79 -3.95 6.04 -21.51
CA THR A 79 -5.38 6.20 -21.23
C THR A 79 -5.64 7.37 -20.28
N LEU A 80 -4.84 7.51 -19.22
CA LEU A 80 -4.97 8.62 -18.28
C LEU A 80 -4.54 9.94 -18.91
N GLU A 81 -3.42 9.98 -19.63
CA GLU A 81 -2.90 11.18 -20.30
C GLU A 81 -3.93 11.79 -21.26
N THR A 82 -4.63 10.96 -22.03
CA THR A 82 -5.67 11.41 -22.98
C THR A 82 -6.98 11.86 -22.32
N LYS A 83 -7.16 11.64 -21.01
CA LYS A 83 -8.33 12.11 -20.27
C LYS A 83 -8.32 13.64 -20.14
N LYS A 84 -9.37 14.30 -20.67
CA LYS A 84 -9.52 15.77 -20.70
C LYS A 84 -9.56 16.42 -19.32
N MET A 85 -10.25 15.80 -18.37
CA MET A 85 -10.36 16.28 -16.99
C MET A 85 -9.93 15.17 -16.05
N LYS A 86 -8.84 15.40 -15.33
CA LYS A 86 -8.28 14.50 -14.32
C LYS A 86 -8.66 15.01 -12.95
N ASN A 87 -9.13 14.13 -12.08
CA ASN A 87 -9.30 14.41 -10.66
C ASN A 87 -8.01 14.04 -9.90
N ALA A 88 -8.00 14.25 -8.58
CA ALA A 88 -6.83 13.94 -7.76
C ALA A 88 -6.44 12.44 -7.82
N ASP A 89 -7.42 11.53 -7.88
CA ASP A 89 -7.17 10.09 -8.00
C ASP A 89 -6.53 9.71 -9.34
N ASP A 90 -6.98 10.31 -10.45
CA ASP A 90 -6.38 10.10 -11.78
C ASP A 90 -4.91 10.54 -11.79
N TRP A 91 -4.60 11.66 -11.14
CA TRP A 91 -3.22 12.13 -11.00
C TRP A 91 -2.39 11.25 -10.08
N MET A 92 -2.97 10.73 -9.00
CA MET A 92 -2.29 9.75 -8.14
C MET A 92 -2.04 8.42 -8.88
N GLU A 93 -2.99 7.95 -9.70
CA GLU A 93 -2.78 6.77 -10.53
C GLU A 93 -1.66 7.02 -11.55
N THR A 94 -1.68 8.19 -12.20
CA THR A 94 -0.62 8.63 -13.12
C THR A 94 0.75 8.63 -12.43
N ALA A 95 0.84 9.16 -11.20
CA ALA A 95 2.07 9.16 -10.42
C ALA A 95 2.58 7.73 -10.13
N VAL A 96 1.68 6.82 -9.76
CA VAL A 96 2.04 5.41 -9.51
C VAL A 96 2.58 4.75 -10.77
N LEU A 97 1.97 5.01 -11.93
CA LEU A 97 2.44 4.47 -13.21
C LEU A 97 3.83 4.99 -13.57
N PHE A 98 4.05 6.31 -13.48
CA PHE A 98 5.37 6.90 -13.70
C PHE A 98 6.42 6.33 -12.74
N TYR A 99 6.08 6.20 -11.46
CA TYR A 99 6.96 5.59 -10.47
C TYR A 99 7.35 4.16 -10.83
N ARG A 100 6.39 3.34 -11.29
CA ARG A 100 6.67 1.94 -11.70
C ARG A 100 7.49 1.85 -12.98
N LEU A 101 7.35 2.82 -13.88
CA LEU A 101 8.16 2.94 -15.10
C LEU A 101 9.55 3.55 -14.83
N GLY A 102 9.88 3.87 -13.58
CA GLY A 102 11.17 4.48 -13.21
C GLY A 102 11.29 5.97 -13.51
N LYS A 103 10.21 6.62 -13.97
CA LYS A 103 10.15 8.05 -14.29
C LYS A 103 9.84 8.85 -13.02
N ARG A 104 10.85 9.06 -12.18
CA ARG A 104 10.68 9.59 -10.81
C ARG A 104 10.23 11.05 -10.79
N GLU A 105 10.70 11.86 -11.73
CA GLU A 105 10.40 13.28 -11.88
C GLU A 105 8.94 13.47 -12.32
N ASP A 106 8.53 12.73 -13.36
CA ASP A 106 7.15 12.74 -13.86
C ASP A 106 6.16 12.27 -12.77
N ALA A 107 6.56 11.27 -11.98
CA ALA A 107 5.77 10.81 -10.85
C ALA A 107 5.56 11.92 -9.81
N PHE A 108 6.60 12.70 -9.51
CA PHE A 108 6.50 13.81 -8.57
C PHE A 108 5.59 14.94 -9.10
N GLU A 109 5.72 15.30 -10.39
CA GLU A 109 4.84 16.31 -10.98
C GLU A 109 3.37 15.87 -10.96
N ALA A 110 3.09 14.59 -11.20
CA ALA A 110 1.74 14.05 -11.06
C ALA A 110 1.23 14.09 -9.60
N ILE A 111 2.06 13.77 -8.60
CA ILE A 111 1.72 13.91 -7.17
C ILE A 111 1.38 15.36 -6.83
N LYS A 112 2.19 16.31 -7.31
CA LYS A 112 1.97 17.74 -7.11
C LYS A 112 0.62 18.19 -7.71
N ASN A 113 0.30 17.75 -8.92
CA ASN A 113 -1.00 18.04 -9.54
C ASN A 113 -2.16 17.45 -8.72
N ALA A 114 -2.02 16.23 -8.18
CA ALA A 114 -3.03 15.64 -7.29
C ALA A 114 -3.22 16.48 -6.02
N TYR A 115 -2.13 16.88 -5.37
CA TYR A 115 -2.15 17.72 -4.16
C TYR A 115 -2.78 19.09 -4.41
N MET A 116 -2.50 19.72 -5.56
CA MET A 116 -3.11 21.00 -5.92
C MET A 116 -4.63 20.91 -6.09
N LEU A 117 -5.17 19.76 -6.50
CA LEU A 117 -6.60 19.55 -6.64
C LEU A 117 -7.30 19.22 -5.31
N ASP A 118 -6.62 18.48 -4.42
CA ASP A 118 -7.17 18.08 -3.12
C ASP A 118 -6.10 18.15 -2.00
N PRO A 119 -5.78 19.37 -1.52
CA PRO A 119 -4.69 19.57 -0.57
C PRO A 119 -5.03 19.17 0.88
N ILE A 120 -6.30 18.88 1.17
CA ILE A 120 -6.75 18.47 2.51
C ILE A 120 -6.68 16.95 2.69
N ARG A 121 -6.55 16.19 1.60
CA ARG A 121 -6.43 14.74 1.65
C ARG A 121 -5.10 14.33 2.26
N GLU A 122 -5.17 13.66 3.40
CA GLU A 122 -3.99 13.34 4.21
C GLU A 122 -3.04 12.38 3.47
N ASP A 123 -3.57 11.39 2.76
CA ASP A 123 -2.78 10.43 1.98
C ASP A 123 -1.96 11.11 0.88
N ILE A 124 -2.58 11.99 0.10
CA ILE A 124 -1.90 12.75 -0.97
C ILE A 124 -0.88 13.72 -0.36
N SER A 125 -1.26 14.46 0.68
CA SER A 125 -0.39 15.42 1.37
C SER A 125 0.87 14.74 1.91
N LYS A 126 0.69 13.60 2.59
CA LYS A 126 1.80 12.82 3.15
C LYS A 126 2.75 12.36 2.06
N ILE A 127 2.24 11.86 0.92
CA ILE A 127 3.06 11.44 -0.21
C ILE A 127 3.83 12.65 -0.79
N TYR A 128 3.15 13.77 -1.04
CA TYR A 128 3.75 14.98 -1.58
C TYR A 128 4.94 15.47 -0.74
N PHE A 129 4.74 15.66 0.57
CA PHE A 129 5.81 16.15 1.45
C PHE A 129 6.92 15.13 1.66
N THR A 130 6.62 13.83 1.65
CA THR A 130 7.65 12.77 1.72
C THR A 130 8.56 12.82 0.49
N TYR A 131 7.98 12.94 -0.70
CA TYR A 131 8.72 13.01 -1.95
C TYR A 131 9.50 14.32 -2.09
N GLN A 132 8.90 15.44 -1.67
CA GLN A 132 9.59 16.72 -1.64
C GLN A 132 10.82 16.68 -0.72
N SER A 133 10.67 16.07 0.46
CA SER A 133 11.77 15.95 1.42
C SER A 133 12.90 15.07 0.89
N SER A 134 12.60 13.97 0.19
CA SER A 134 13.62 13.09 -0.38
C SER A 134 14.41 13.74 -1.52
N LEU A 135 13.78 14.62 -2.31
CA LEU A 135 14.47 15.42 -3.33
C LEU A 135 15.44 16.44 -2.71
N LEU A 136 15.09 17.02 -1.56
CA LEU A 136 15.93 17.99 -0.84
C LEU A 136 17.08 17.31 -0.06
N HIS A 137 16.88 16.06 0.38
CA HIS A 137 17.83 15.31 1.20
C HIS A 137 18.06 13.88 0.66
N PRO A 138 18.79 13.72 -0.46
CA PRO A 138 18.93 12.44 -1.16
C PRO A 138 19.67 11.34 -0.37
N GLN A 139 20.36 11.69 0.72
CA GLN A 139 21.04 10.72 1.60
C GLN A 139 20.10 9.94 2.53
N GLN A 140 18.79 10.23 2.51
CA GLN A 140 17.79 9.61 3.40
C GLN A 140 16.92 8.53 2.72
N LEU A 141 17.32 8.03 1.54
CA LEU A 141 16.62 6.90 0.91
C LEU A 141 16.83 5.62 1.75
N PRO A 142 15.74 4.92 2.15
CA PRO A 142 15.84 3.60 2.78
C PRO A 142 16.26 2.51 1.78
#